data_AF-A0A7Y6CE60-F1
#
_entry.id   AF-A0A7Y6CE60-F1
#
_cell.length_a   1.000
_cell.length_b   1.000
_cell.length_c   1.000
_cell.angle_alpha   90.00
_cell.angle_beta   90.00
_cell.angle_gamma   90.00
#
_symmetry.space_group_name_H-M   'P 1'
#
loop_
_entity.id
_entity.type
_entity.pdbx_description
1 polymer ?
#
loop_
_entity_poly.entity_id
_entity_poly.type
_entity_poly.pdbx_seq_one_letter_code
_entity_poly.pdbx_strand_id
1 'polypeptide(L)' 'MSHEATILHADLDAFFASVEQRDDSRLRGKPVIVGMGVFLAASYEARAHGIHSAM' A
#
# COMPACT_ATOMS: atom_id res chain seq x y z
N MET A 1 11.46 -18.13 35.38
CA MET A 1 11.92 -17.39 34.19
C MET A 1 10.79 -17.43 33.19
N SER A 2 10.11 -16.32 32.97
CA SER A 2 9.08 -16.21 31.93
C SER A 2 9.78 -16.37 30.57
N HIS A 3 9.40 -17.39 29.81
CA HIS A 3 9.79 -17.48 28.40
C HIS A 3 9.07 -16.35 27.66
N GLU A 4 9.80 -15.32 27.28
CA GLU A 4 9.26 -14.24 26.46
C GLU A 4 9.23 -14.70 24.99
N ALA A 5 8.08 -14.56 24.33
CA ALA A 5 7.94 -14.93 22.93
C ALA A 5 8.58 -13.86 22.05
N THR A 6 9.31 -14.29 21.01
CA THR A 6 9.77 -13.38 19.95
C THR A 6 8.61 -13.08 19.00
N ILE A 7 8.27 -11.80 18.81
CA ILE A 7 7.20 -11.35 17.92
C ILE A 7 7.80 -10.66 16.70
N LEU A 8 7.34 -11.06 15.50
CA LEU A 8 7.66 -10.39 14.24
C LEU A 8 6.42 -9.64 13.72
N HIS A 9 6.59 -8.37 13.40
CA HIS A 9 5.61 -7.58 12.67
C HIS A 9 6.07 -7.41 11.22
N ALA A 10 5.16 -7.62 10.28
CA ALA A 10 5.40 -7.38 8.87
C ALA A 10 4.20 -6.59 8.31
N ASP A 11 4.51 -5.52 7.59
CA ASP A 11 3.54 -4.66 6.91
C ASP A 11 3.93 -4.57 5.44
N LEU A 12 2.94 -4.62 4.55
CA LEU A 12 3.15 -4.64 3.11
C LEU A 12 2.93 -3.24 2.54
N ASP A 13 3.98 -2.74 1.90
CA ASP A 13 4.02 -1.43 1.29
C ASP A 13 2.94 -1.24 0.22
N ALA A 14 2.02 -0.29 0.48
CA ALA A 14 0.92 0.08 -0.41
C ALA A 14 0.17 -1.13 -1.03
N PHE A 15 -0.08 -2.16 -0.21
CA PHE A 15 -0.36 -3.54 -0.67
C PHE A 15 -1.25 -3.67 -1.91
N PHE A 16 -2.48 -3.14 -1.90
CA PHE A 16 -3.37 -3.28 -3.05
C PHE A 16 -2.87 -2.55 -4.31
N ALA A 17 -2.30 -1.36 -4.18
CA ALA A 17 -1.71 -0.66 -5.32
C ALA A 17 -0.49 -1.41 -5.87
N SER A 18 0.32 -2.02 -5.00
CA SER A 18 1.47 -2.85 -5.38
C SER A 18 1.05 -4.12 -6.13
N VAL A 19 -0.09 -4.73 -5.78
CA VAL A 19 -0.66 -5.87 -6.53
C VAL A 19 -1.10 -5.42 -7.93
N GLU A 20 -1.84 -4.32 -8.04
CA GLU A 20 -2.27 -3.80 -9.35
C GLU A 20 -1.08 -3.42 -10.25
N GLN A 21 -0.04 -2.79 -9.70
CA GLN A 21 1.18 -2.47 -10.44
C GLN A 21 2.01 -3.71 -10.83
N ARG A 22 1.91 -4.80 -10.05
CA ARG A 22 2.52 -6.09 -10.40
C ARG A 22 1.80 -6.70 -11.60
N ASP A 23 0.47 -6.76 -11.53
CA ASP A 23 -0.39 -7.45 -12.48
C ASP A 23 -0.56 -6.65 -13.80
N ASP A 24 -0.58 -5.32 -13.73
CA ASP A 24 -0.52 -4.42 -14.89
C ASP A 24 0.73 -3.52 -14.85
N SER A 25 1.77 -3.94 -15.59
CA SER A 25 3.04 -3.21 -15.68
C SER A 25 2.92 -1.77 -16.18
N ARG A 26 1.83 -1.38 -16.85
CA ARG A 26 1.60 0.00 -17.34
C ARG A 26 1.32 0.98 -16.21
N LEU A 27 1.00 0.49 -15.02
CA LEU A 27 0.71 1.28 -13.82
C LEU A 27 1.96 1.61 -12.99
N ARG A 28 3.10 0.98 -13.29
CA ARG A 28 4.37 1.23 -12.57
C ARG A 28 4.88 2.64 -12.87
N GLY A 29 5.38 3.33 -11.83
CA GLY A 29 5.86 4.71 -11.95
C GLY A 29 4.76 5.74 -12.16
N LYS A 30 3.49 5.35 -11.97
CA LYS A 30 2.33 6.25 -12.09
C LYS A 30 1.59 6.34 -10.76
N PRO A 31 0.97 7.49 -10.46
CA PRO A 31 0.02 7.60 -9.37
C PRO A 31 -1.17 6.64 -9.55
N VAL A 32 -1.28 5.65 -8.67
CA VAL A 32 -2.38 4.67 -8.60
C VAL A 32 -3.14 4.82 -7.27
N ILE A 33 -4.46 4.80 -7.36
CA ILE A 33 -5.39 4.65 -6.24
C ILE A 33 -6.27 3.42 -6.52
N VAL A 34 -6.42 2.55 -5.53
CA VAL A 34 -7.32 1.39 -5.59
C VAL A 34 -8.51 1.63 -4.67
N GLY A 35 -9.73 1.36 -5.17
CA GLY A 35 -10.95 1.50 -4.39
C GLY A 35 -12.19 1.75 -5.24
N MET A 36 -13.38 1.56 -4.67
CA MET A 36 -14.68 1.78 -5.32
C MET A 36 -15.54 2.67 -4.43
N GLY A 37 -15.62 3.97 -4.75
CA GLY A 37 -16.30 4.99 -3.93
C GLY A 37 -15.50 5.49 -2.72
N VAL A 38 -14.62 4.66 -2.15
CA VAL A 38 -13.67 5.01 -1.08
C VAL A 38 -12.27 4.54 -1.46
N PHE A 39 -11.22 5.23 -1.00
CA PHE A 39 -9.83 4.91 -1.28
C PHE A 39 -9.31 3.81 -0.34
N LEU A 40 -9.01 2.63 -0.87
CA LEU A 40 -8.48 1.49 -0.10
C LEU A 40 -6.95 1.48 -0.05
N ALA A 41 -6.29 1.94 -1.11
CA ALA A 41 -4.83 2.08 -1.14
C ALA A 41 -4.40 3.18 -2.12
N ALA A 42 -3.28 3.82 -1.79
CA ALA A 42 -2.59 4.75 -2.67
C ALA A 42 -1.12 4.31 -2.81
N SER A 43 -0.65 4.23 -4.05
CA SER A 43 0.76 4.03 -4.40
C SER A 43 1.66 5.13 -3.83
N TYR A 44 2.97 4.88 -3.75
CA TYR A 44 3.93 5.92 -3.32
C TYR A 44 3.95 7.11 -4.27
N GLU A 45 3.81 6.87 -5.57
CA GLU A 45 3.68 7.92 -6.57
C GLU A 45 2.47 8.81 -6.29
N ALA A 46 1.33 8.22 -5.91
CA ALA A 46 0.16 9.00 -5.49
C ALA A 46 0.41 9.77 -4.18
N ARG A 47 1.05 9.15 -3.19
CA ARG A 47 1.40 9.80 -1.91
C ARG A 47 2.33 11.01 -2.09
N ALA A 48 3.26 10.93 -3.04
CA ALA A 48 4.15 12.06 -3.39
C ALA A 48 3.37 13.30 -3.88
N HIS A 49 2.14 13.11 -4.39
CA HIS A 49 1.23 14.20 -4.75
C HIS A 49 0.35 14.68 -3.59
N GLY A 50 0.65 14.29 -2.35
CA GLY A 50 -0.14 14.67 -1.18
C GLY A 50 -1.37 13.79 -0.95
N ILE A 51 -1.56 12.73 -1.75
CA ILE A 51 -2.67 11.79 -1.62
C ILE A 51 -2.32 10.79 -0.52
N HIS A 52 -2.58 11.21 0.70
CA HIS A 52 -2.44 10.36 1.87
C HIS A 52 -3.78 9.70 2.15
N SER A 53 -3.76 8.42 2.51
CA SER A 53 -4.94 7.76 3.05
C SER A 53 -5.33 8.48 4.34
N ALA A 54 -6.39 9.28 4.28
CA ALA A 54 -7.05 9.88 5.42
C ALA A 54 -8.52 10.14 5.09
N MET A 55 -9.30 9.04 5.03
CA MET A 55 -10.69 8.97 5.52
C MET A 55 -11.07 7.50 5.69
#